data_AF-A0A5C6KE47-F1
#
_entry.id   AF-A0A5C6KE47-F1
#
_cell.length_a   1.000
_cell.length_b   1.000
_cell.length_c   1.000
_cell.angle_alpha   90.00
_cell.angle_beta   90.00
_cell.angle_gamma   90.00
#
_symmetry.space_group_name_H-M   'P 1'
#
loop_
_entity.id
_entity.type
_entity.pdbx_description
1 polymer ?
#
loop_
_entity_poly.entity_id
_entity_poly.type
_entity_poly.pdbx_seq_one_letter_code
_entity_poly.pdbx_strand_id
1 'polypeptide(L)'
;MDECGEKNTISLSWGRREIRISGEGATLYVNGVPHDMTMMLETIRGAGARPERISPARWISLLRGRPTVLPGCESPLVMVRVPSGYTVRCL
;
A
#
# COMPACT_ATOMS: atom_id res chain seq x y z
N MET A 1 -14.95 -16.59 -24.12
CA MET A 1 -14.36 -15.25 -23.98
C MET A 1 -13.19 -15.42 -23.04
N ASP A 2 -12.04 -15.66 -23.66
CA ASP A 2 -10.77 -15.90 -23.00
C ASP A 2 -10.32 -14.69 -22.17
N GLU A 3 -9.89 -15.01 -20.96
CA GLU A 3 -8.82 -14.39 -20.19
C GLU A 3 -8.83 -12.86 -20.01
N CYS A 4 -9.38 -12.42 -18.88
CA CYS A 4 -8.76 -11.32 -18.14
C CYS A 4 -8.76 -11.65 -16.65
N GLY A 5 -7.98 -12.66 -16.27
CA GLY A 5 -7.41 -12.72 -14.94
C GLY A 5 -6.38 -11.60 -14.82
N GLU A 6 -6.85 -10.35 -14.81
CA GLU A 6 -5.99 -9.19 -14.58
C GLU A 6 -5.37 -9.41 -13.19
N LYS A 7 -4.09 -9.77 -13.15
CA LYS A 7 -3.29 -9.67 -11.93
C LYS A 7 -3.31 -8.19 -11.57
N ASN A 8 -4.27 -7.80 -10.75
CA ASN A 8 -4.59 -6.43 -10.35
C ASN A 8 -3.30 -5.77 -9.89
N THR A 9 -2.65 -5.06 -10.81
CA THR A 9 -1.31 -4.50 -10.61
C THR A 9 -1.50 -3.02 -10.38
N ILE A 10 -1.36 -2.61 -9.13
CA ILE A 10 -1.50 -1.22 -8.73
C ILE A 10 -0.12 -0.60 -8.83
N SER A 11 0.04 0.42 -9.66
CA SER A 11 1.23 1.28 -9.68
C SER A 11 0.80 2.72 -9.45
N LEU A 12 1.22 3.30 -8.32
CA LEU A 12 0.83 4.65 -7.92
C LEU A 12 2.05 5.41 -7.43
N SER A 13 2.22 6.63 -7.92
CA SER A 13 3.33 7.50 -7.55
C SER A 13 2.86 8.81 -6.93
N TRP A 14 3.67 9.31 -6.01
CA TRP A 14 3.52 10.63 -5.42
C TRP A 14 4.90 11.20 -5.06
N GLY A 15 5.29 12.29 -5.74
CA GLY A 15 6.59 12.91 -5.55
C GLY A 15 7.72 11.93 -5.82
N ARG A 16 8.53 11.64 -4.80
CA ARG A 16 9.67 10.70 -4.91
C ARG A 16 9.34 9.28 -4.44
N ARG A 17 8.06 8.97 -4.24
CA ARG A 17 7.57 7.67 -3.78
C ARG A 17 6.71 7.03 -4.86
N GLU A 18 6.91 5.75 -5.12
CA GLU A 18 6.06 4.94 -5.99
C GLU A 18 5.80 3.61 -5.32
N ILE A 19 4.55 3.18 -5.23
CA ILE A 19 4.19 1.83 -4.80
C ILE A 19 3.74 1.01 -5.99
N ARG A 20 4.29 -0.19 -6.10
CA ARG A 20 3.86 -1.23 -7.03
C ARG A 20 3.34 -2.40 -6.23
N ILE A 21 2.13 -2.85 -6.52
CA ILE A 21 1.49 -4.00 -5.87
C ILE A 21 1.12 -4.96 -6.99
N SER A 22 1.56 -6.20 -6.90
CA SER A 22 1.25 -7.23 -7.89
C SER A 22 1.04 -8.56 -7.18
N GLY A 23 -0.18 -9.10 -7.29
CA GLY A 23 -0.55 -10.34 -6.59
C GLY A 23 -0.44 -10.17 -5.07
N GLU A 24 0.49 -10.89 -4.46
CA GLU A 24 0.74 -10.84 -3.01
C GLU A 24 1.92 -9.94 -2.61
N GLY A 25 2.70 -9.47 -3.57
CA GLY A 25 3.88 -8.65 -3.31
C GLY A 25 3.59 -7.16 -3.44
N ALA A 26 4.31 -6.36 -2.66
CA ALA A 26 4.39 -4.91 -2.86
C ALA A 26 5.81 -4.39 -2.73
N THR A 27 6.16 -3.43 -3.58
CA THR A 27 7.45 -2.72 -3.55
C THR A 27 7.18 -1.23 -3.48
N LEU A 28 7.79 -0.54 -2.52
CA LEU A 28 7.82 0.92 -2.45
C LEU A 28 9.19 1.41 -2.92
N TYR A 29 9.21 2.20 -3.98
CA TYR A 29 10.40 2.92 -4.43
C TYR A 29 10.43 4.29 -3.79
N VAL A 30 11.54 4.64 -3.12
CA VAL A 30 11.77 5.97 -2.55
C VAL A 30 13.06 6.55 -3.12
N ASN A 31 12.95 7.64 -3.89
CA ASN A 31 14.04 8.15 -4.74
C ASN A 31 14.63 7.05 -5.66
N GLY A 32 13.78 6.13 -6.16
CA GLY A 32 14.21 5.00 -6.99
C GLY A 32 14.79 3.81 -6.22
N VAL A 33 14.99 3.91 -4.90
CA VAL A 33 15.47 2.80 -4.06
C VAL A 33 14.30 1.89 -3.70
N PRO A 34 14.32 0.59 -4.04
CA PRO A 34 13.23 -0.34 -3.72
C PRO A 34 13.25 -0.75 -2.25
N HIS A 35 12.06 -0.85 -1.67
CA HIS A 35 11.81 -1.39 -0.33
C HIS A 35 10.71 -2.46 -0.45
N ASP A 36 10.93 -3.64 0.12
CA ASP A 36 9.88 -4.65 0.23
C ASP A 36 8.78 -4.16 1.18
N MET A 37 7.54 -4.23 0.71
CA MET A 37 6.34 -3.83 1.42
C MET A 37 5.34 -4.97 1.50
N THR A 38 5.78 -6.21 1.30
CA THR A 38 4.88 -7.37 1.32
C THR A 38 4.20 -7.50 2.69
N MET A 39 4.98 -7.36 3.78
CA MET A 39 4.47 -7.32 5.16
C MET A 39 3.45 -6.20 5.42
N MET A 40 3.54 -5.09 4.68
CA MET A 40 2.58 -3.99 4.79
C MET A 40 1.19 -4.42 4.29
N LEU A 41 1.12 -5.21 3.21
CA LEU A 41 -0.15 -5.73 2.71
C LEU A 41 -0.79 -6.68 3.73
N GLU A 42 0.01 -7.53 4.38
CA GLU A 42 -0.45 -8.40 5.46
C GLU A 42 -0.99 -7.59 6.64
N THR A 43 -0.31 -6.49 6.99
CA THR A 43 -0.78 -5.58 8.06
C THR A 43 -2.12 -4.92 7.69
N ILE A 44 -2.27 -4.46 6.44
CA ILE A 44 -3.53 -3.88 5.94
C ILE A 44 -4.65 -4.93 5.97
N ARG A 45 -4.37 -6.17 5.53
CA ARG A 45 -5.31 -7.30 5.56
C ARG A 45 -5.71 -7.66 6.99
N GLY A 46 -4.74 -7.72 7.90
CA GLY A 46 -4.96 -7.97 9.33
C GLY A 46 -5.78 -6.87 10.02
N ALA A 47 -5.67 -5.63 9.54
CA ALA A 47 -6.51 -4.50 9.98
C ALA A 47 -7.94 -4.53 9.39
N GLY A 48 -8.28 -5.52 8.56
CA GLY A 48 -9.62 -5.68 7.97
C GLY A 48 -9.80 -5.04 6.59
N ALA A 49 -8.78 -4.35 6.05
CA ALA A 49 -8.84 -3.77 4.73
C ALA A 49 -8.35 -4.73 3.63
N ARG A 50 -8.89 -4.56 2.44
CA ARG A 50 -8.49 -5.32 1.25
C ARG A 50 -7.67 -4.42 0.31
N PRO A 51 -6.35 -4.63 0.16
CA PRO A 51 -5.49 -3.78 -0.68
C PRO A 51 -6.05 -3.50 -2.08
N GLU A 52 -6.66 -4.50 -2.70
CA GLU A 52 -7.29 -4.47 -4.03
C GLU A 52 -8.58 -3.62 -4.08
N ARG A 53 -9.18 -3.31 -2.93
CA ARG A 53 -10.38 -2.45 -2.81
C ARG A 53 -10.05 -1.03 -2.35
N ILE A 54 -8.78 -0.73 -2.07
CA ILE A 54 -8.34 0.62 -1.69
C ILE A 54 -8.31 1.50 -2.94
N SER A 55 -8.98 2.64 -2.87
CA SER A 55 -8.98 3.60 -3.99
C SER A 55 -7.60 4.24 -4.19
N PRO A 56 -7.24 4.62 -5.43
CA PRO A 56 -5.99 5.31 -5.72
C PRO A 56 -5.72 6.52 -4.82
N ALA A 57 -6.75 7.32 -4.51
CA ALA A 57 -6.64 8.48 -3.63
C ALA A 57 -6.22 8.12 -2.19
N ARG A 58 -6.71 6.99 -1.65
CA ARG A 58 -6.32 6.50 -0.33
C ARG A 58 -4.89 5.96 -0.33
N TRP A 59 -4.49 5.24 -1.36
CA TRP A 59 -3.09 4.84 -1.55
C TRP A 59 -2.15 6.04 -1.60
N ILE A 60 -2.48 7.06 -2.38
CA ILE A 60 -1.71 8.32 -2.43
C ILE A 60 -1.67 9.00 -1.06
N SER A 61 -2.76 8.96 -0.29
CA SER A 61 -2.79 9.52 1.07
C SER A 61 -1.83 8.78 2.02
N LEU A 62 -1.78 7.46 1.95
CA LEU A 62 -0.78 6.65 2.66
C LEU A 62 0.65 6.99 2.22
N LEU A 63 0.91 7.11 0.91
CA LEU A 63 2.23 7.50 0.39
C LEU A 63 2.68 8.88 0.88
N ARG A 64 1.74 9.78 1.14
CA ARG A 64 1.99 11.09 1.75
C ARG A 64 2.27 11.03 3.24
N GLY A 65 2.17 9.85 3.86
CA GLY A 65 2.27 9.67 5.32
C GLY A 65 1.09 10.28 6.06
N ARG A 66 -0.07 10.42 5.41
CA ARG A 66 -1.28 10.93 6.07
C ARG A 66 -2.06 9.80 6.72
N PRO A 67 -2.57 9.98 7.95
CA PRO A 67 -3.59 9.10 8.52
C PRO A 67 -4.74 8.91 7.53
N THR A 68 -5.02 7.66 7.16
CA THR A 68 -5.99 7.31 6.12
C THR A 68 -6.87 6.17 6.60
N VAL A 69 -8.18 6.41 6.73
CA VAL A 69 -9.15 5.35 7.01
C VAL A 69 -9.38 4.54 5.73
N LEU A 70 -9.02 3.26 5.79
CA LEU A 70 -9.20 2.31 4.70
C LEU A 70 -10.58 1.63 4.82
N PRO A 71 -11.19 1.20 3.70
CA PRO A 71 -12.44 0.44 3.75
C PRO A 71 -12.26 -0.84 4.59
N GLY A 72 -13.11 -1.02 5.59
CA GLY A 72 -13.05 -2.16 6.51
C GLY A 72 -12.18 -1.96 7.76
N CYS A 73 -11.45 -0.83 7.87
CA CYS A 73 -10.72 -0.47 9.08
C CYS A 73 -11.52 0.52 9.93
N GLU A 74 -11.53 0.31 11.25
CA GLU A 74 -12.11 1.24 12.22
C GLU A 74 -11.15 2.40 12.55
N SER A 75 -9.86 2.10 12.64
CA SER A 75 -8.80 3.10 12.86
C SER A 75 -8.11 3.51 11.54
N PRO A 76 -7.64 4.76 11.44
CA PRO A 76 -6.80 5.17 10.31
C PRO A 76 -5.44 4.47 10.36
N LEU A 77 -4.92 4.14 9.17
CA LEU A 77 -3.55 3.67 9.00
C LEU A 77 -2.66 4.79 8.49
N VAL A 78 -1.40 4.74 8.87
CA VAL A 78 -0.37 5.66 8.39
C VAL A 78 0.88 4.90 7.96
N MET A 79 1.46 5.27 6.82
CA MET A 79 2.76 4.75 6.40
C MET A 79 3.87 5.45 7.18
N VAL A 80 4.73 4.66 7.83
CA VAL A 80 5.82 5.14 8.67
C VAL A 80 7.15 4.57 8.20
N ARG A 81 8.22 5.33 8.39
CA ARG A 81 9.59 4.86 8.21
C ARG A 81 10.06 4.17 9.49
N VAL A 82 10.68 3.01 9.35
CA VAL A 82 11.29 2.22 10.42
C VAL A 82 12.75 1.91 10.03
N PRO A 83 13.62 1.46 10.96
CA PRO A 83 15.01 1.15 10.63
C PRO A 83 15.15 0.12 9.49
N SER A 84 14.24 -0.84 9.39
CA SER A 84 14.21 -1.87 8.33
C SER A 84 13.59 -1.40 7.00
N GLY A 85 13.10 -0.17 6.90
CA GLY A 85 12.45 0.35 5.69
C GLY A 85 11.16 1.12 5.98
N TYR A 86 10.04 0.65 5.44
CA TYR A 86 8.74 1.29 5.59
C TYR A 86 7.69 0.24 5.96
N THR A 87 6.66 0.66 6.70
CA THR A 87 5.50 -0.17 7.03
C THR A 87 4.27 0.71 7.25
N VAL A 88 3.12 0.12 7.56
CA VAL A 88 1.92 0.83 8.04
C VAL A 88 1.64 0.52 9.50
N ARG A 89 1.02 1.47 10.20
CA ARG A 89 0.55 1.29 11.58
C ARG A 89 -0.85 1.86 11.72
N CYS A 90 -1.70 1.21 12.51
CA CYS A 90 -2.94 1.79 13.00
C CYS A 90 -2.63 2.90 14.03
N LEU A 91 -3.48 3.92 14.06
CA LEU A 91 -3.49 4.96 15.09
C LEU A 91 -4.58 4.72 16.13
#